data_AF-A0A7X9DAC2-F1
#
_entry.id   AF-A0A7X9DAC2-F1
#
_cell.length_a   1.000
_cell.length_b   1.000
_cell.length_c   1.000
_cell.angle_alpha   90.00
_cell.angle_beta   90.00
_cell.angle_gamma   90.00
#
_symmetry.space_group_name_H-M   'P 1'
#
loop_
_entity.id
_entity.type
_entity.pdbx_description
1 polymer ?
#
loop_
_entity_poly.entity_id
_entity_poly.type
_entity_poly.pdbx_seq_one_letter_code
_entity_poly.pdbx_strand_id
1 'polypeptide(L)' 'GSDERYVFVEKDGKAVYTKVELGIRINDKYEIVSGLKEGDRVIVEGNTGLVDGAEVEVESVQ' A
#
# COMPACT_ATOMS: atom_id res chain seq x y z
N GLY A 1 19.12 3.14 -10.00
CA GLY A 1 17.98 2.26 -9.70
C GLY A 1 16.81 3.15 -9.40
N SER A 2 15.63 2.87 -9.95
CA SER A 2 14.45 3.67 -9.68
C SER A 2 14.14 3.61 -8.17
N ASP A 3 14.26 4.74 -7.48
CA ASP A 3 13.91 4.90 -6.07
C ASP A 3 12.39 4.93 -5.86
N GLU A 4 11.66 4.22 -6.73
CA GLU A 4 10.21 4.20 -6.74
C GLU A 4 9.73 3.32 -5.58
N ARG A 5 8.98 3.93 -4.68
CA ARG A 5 8.31 3.26 -3.56
C ARG A 5 6.85 3.11 -3.92
N TYR A 6 6.28 1.99 -3.54
CA TYR A 6 4.87 1.70 -3.78
C TYR A 6 4.29 0.86 -2.66
N VAL A 7 2.98 0.91 -2.57
CA VAL A 7 2.15 0.03 -1.76
C VAL A 7 1.01 -0.51 -2.60
N PHE A 8 0.34 -1.55 -2.12
CA PHE A 8 -0.95 -1.95 -2.67
C PHE A 8 -2.07 -1.38 -1.80
N VAL A 9 -3.02 -0.70 -2.44
CA VAL A 9 -4.25 -0.21 -1.81
C VAL A 9 -5.38 -1.07 -2.29
N GLU A 10 -6.20 -1.57 -1.38
CA GLU A 10 -7.43 -2.24 -1.78
C GLU A 10 -8.47 -1.21 -2.24
N LYS A 11 -9.02 -1.44 -3.43
CA LYS A 11 -10.15 -0.68 -4.00
C LYS A 11 -11.09 -1.67 -4.68
N ASP A 12 -12.33 -1.71 -4.22
CA ASP A 12 -13.40 -2.52 -4.79
C ASP A 12 -13.01 -4.01 -4.96
N GLY A 13 -12.35 -4.59 -3.96
CA GLY A 13 -11.91 -5.98 -3.95
C GLY A 13 -10.66 -6.24 -4.81
N LYS A 14 -9.91 -5.20 -5.20
CA LYS A 14 -8.70 -5.32 -6.01
C LYS A 14 -7.51 -4.61 -5.38
N ALA A 15 -6.33 -5.22 -5.50
CA ALA A 15 -5.07 -4.61 -5.15
C ALA A 15 -4.65 -3.63 -6.26
N VAL A 16 -4.53 -2.35 -5.91
CA VAL A 16 -4.10 -1.29 -6.83
C VAL A 16 -2.69 -0.87 -6.49
N TYR A 17 -1.78 -1.03 -7.45
CA TYR A 17 -0.40 -0.57 -7.32
C TYR A 17 -0.38 0.95 -7.22
N THR A 18 0.03 1.46 -6.06
CA THR A 18 0.00 2.89 -5.77
C THR A 18 1.41 3.36 -5.46
N LYS A 19 1.96 4.20 -6.34
CA LYS A 19 3.24 4.87 -6.10
C LYS A 19 3.08 5.86 -4.95
N VAL A 20 4.08 5.88 -4.07
CA VAL A 20 4.11 6.76 -2.90
C VAL A 20 5.44 7.46 -2.79
N GLU A 21 5.42 8.65 -2.21
CA GLU A 21 6.64 9.35 -1.79
C GLU A 21 6.80 9.20 -0.29
N LEU A 22 7.97 8.70 0.12
CA LEU A 22 8.31 8.54 1.53
C LEU A 22 8.94 9.82 2.07
N GLY A 23 8.54 10.20 3.28
CA GLY A 23 9.13 11.28 4.06
C GLY A 23 10.11 10.75 5.09
N ILE A 24 10.03 11.29 6.31
CA ILE A 24 10.94 10.89 7.38
C ILE A 24 10.62 9.48 7.90
N ARG A 25 11.66 8.75 8.30
CA ARG A 25 11.53 7.49 9.02
C ARG A 25 11.39 7.76 10.52
N ILE A 26 10.40 7.14 11.15
CA ILE A 26 10.15 7.20 12.59
C ILE A 26 10.09 5.76 13.10
N ASN A 27 11.13 5.33 13.83
CA ASN A 27 11.28 3.95 14.29
C ASN A 27 11.23 2.93 13.14
N ASP A 28 10.18 2.10 13.13
CA ASP A 28 9.88 1.05 12.16
C ASP A 28 8.92 1.49 11.05
N LYS A 29 8.49 2.77 11.06
CA LYS A 29 7.53 3.33 10.11
C LYS A 29 8.13 4.44 9.27
N TYR A 30 7.54 4.67 8.10
CA TYR A 30 7.84 5.79 7.23
C TYR A 30 6.61 6.70 7.12
N GLU A 31 6.85 8.00 7.09
CA GLU A 31 5.85 8.97 6.69
C GLU A 31 5.54 8.84 5.19
N ILE A 32 4.26 8.96 4.82
CA ILE A 32 3.82 9.07 3.43
C ILE A 32 3.55 10.55 3.14
N VAL A 33 4.35 11.14 2.25
CA VAL A 33 4.22 12.56 1.85
C VAL A 33 3.19 12.72 0.75
N SER A 34 3.10 11.74 -0.16
CA SER A 34 2.11 11.74 -1.25
C SER A 34 1.82 10.32 -1.75
N GLY A 35 0.71 10.18 -2.47
CA GLY A 35 0.27 8.93 -3.11
C GLY A 35 -0.89 8.21 -2.42
N LEU A 36 -1.15 8.51 -1.14
CA LEU A 36 -2.29 7.98 -0.38
C LEU A 36 -3.17 9.09 0.18
N LYS A 37 -4.40 8.73 0.55
CA LYS A 37 -5.37 9.60 1.22
C LYS A 37 -5.87 8.94 2.51
N GLU A 38 -6.38 9.76 3.41
CA GLU A 38 -7.07 9.25 4.60
C GLU A 38 -8.23 8.33 4.19
N GLY A 39 -8.32 7.18 4.86
CA GLY A 39 -9.31 6.14 4.55
C GLY A 39 -8.85 5.10 3.51
N ASP A 40 -7.73 5.31 2.82
CA ASP A 40 -7.17 4.28 1.93
C ASP A 40 -6.77 3.03 2.74
N ARG A 41 -7.23 1.85 2.29
CA ARG A 41 -6.92 0.56 2.92
C ARG A 41 -5.65 -0.03 2.33
N VAL A 42 -4.54 0.12 3.04
CA VAL A 42 -3.23 -0.40 2.61
C VAL A 42 -3.08 -1.87 2.98
N ILE A 43 -2.65 -2.69 2.01
CA ILE A 43 -2.38 -4.11 2.22
C ILE A 43 -0.98 -4.26 2.83
N VAL A 44 -0.91 -4.66 4.10
CA VAL A 44 0.34 -4.81 4.87
C VAL A 44 0.78 -6.26 5.05
N GLU A 45 -0.14 -7.21 4.92
CA GLU A 45 0.09 -8.66 5.02
C GLU A 45 -0.43 -9.38 3.76
N GLY A 46 0.08 -10.57 3.46
CA GLY A 46 -0.36 -11.34 2.28
C GLY A 46 0.03 -10.74 0.92
N ASN A 47 0.88 -9.71 0.89
CA ASN A 47 1.25 -8.99 -0.34
C ASN A 47 2.22 -9.75 -1.28
N THR A 48 2.65 -10.95 -0.90
CA THR A 48 3.63 -11.72 -1.69
C THR A 48 3.01 -12.17 -3.01
N GLY A 49 3.60 -11.72 -4.13
CA GLY A 49 3.14 -12.09 -5.46
C GLY A 49 1.92 -11.32 -5.96
N LEU A 50 1.45 -10.30 -5.23
CA LEU A 50 0.40 -9.40 -5.73
C LEU A 50 0.91 -8.64 -6.96
N VAL A 51 0.02 -8.52 -7.94
CA VAL A 51 0.18 -7.70 -9.13
C VAL A 51 -0.94 -6.67 -9.18
N ASP A 52 -0.74 -5.60 -9.94
CA ASP A 52 -1.78 -4.59 -10.12
C ASP A 52 -3.06 -5.20 -10.69
N GLY A 53 -4.20 -4.89 -10.07
CA GLY A 53 -5.52 -5.39 -10.43
C GLY A 53 -5.83 -6.80 -9.93
N ALA A 54 -4.94 -7.45 -9.17
CA ALA A 54 -5.22 -8.75 -8.55
C ALA A 54 -6.43 -8.65 -7.61
N GLU A 55 -7.30 -9.66 -7.64
CA GLU A 55 -8.43 -9.76 -6.71
C GLU A 55 -7.92 -10.05 -5.30
N VAL A 56 -8.49 -9.34 -4.33
CA VAL A 56 -8.15 -9.46 -2.91
C VAL A 56 -9.42 -9.43 -2.06
N GLU A 57 -9.39 -10.18 -0.97
CA GLU A 57 -10.40 -10.12 0.07
C GLU A 57 -9.74 -9.55 1.33
N VAL A 58 -10.33 -8.48 1.88
CA VAL A 58 -9.79 -7.82 3.07
C VAL A 58 -10.41 -8.47 4.29
N GLU A 59 -9.62 -9.25 5.02
CA GLU A 59 -9.98 -9.64 6.38
C GLU A 59 -9.60 -8.52 7.34
N SER A 60 -10.58 -8.05 8.12
CA SER A 60 -10.32 -7.09 9.18
C SER A 60 -9.67 -7.85 10.34
N VAL A 61 -8.37 -7.67 10.57
CA VAL A 61 -7.76 -8.05 11.85
C VAL A 61 -8.40 -7.19 12.93
N GLN A 62 -9.25 -7.82 13.74
CA GLN A 62 -9.96 -7.21 14.87
C GLN A 62 -9.10 -7.24 16.13
#